data_AF-A0A1R1SQN0-F1
#
_entry.id   AF-A0A1R1SQN0-F1
#
_cell.length_a   1.000
_cell.length_b   1.000
_cell.length_c   1.000
_cell.angle_alpha   90.00
_cell.angle_beta   90.00
_cell.angle_gamma   90.00
#
_symmetry.space_group_name_H-M   'P 1'
#
loop_
_entity.id
_entity.type
_entity.pdbx_description
1 polymer ?
#
loop_
_entity_poly.entity_id
_entity_poly.type
_entity_poly.pdbx_seq_one_letter_code
_entity_poly.pdbx_strand_id
1 'polypeptide(L)' 'MVLSGVVLGWIPLLLGWPAAAAQARDGRSWPVGSEAGGGRPTVLRGWEPPPTPWAAGHRGVDLAARPG' A
#
# COMPACT_ATOMS: atom_id res chain seq x y z
N MET A 1 26.41 18.45 -49.00
CA MET A 1 27.12 17.95 -47.79
C MET A 1 27.30 19.10 -46.81
N VAL A 2 26.23 19.45 -46.09
CA VAL A 2 26.26 20.16 -44.79
C VAL A 2 25.01 19.65 -44.07
N LEU A 3 25.18 18.71 -43.14
CA LEU A 3 24.11 18.15 -42.33
C LEU A 3 23.71 19.19 -41.28
N SER A 4 22.48 19.67 -41.37
CA SER A 4 21.85 20.55 -40.38
C SER A 4 21.84 19.90 -39.00
N GLY A 5 22.39 20.61 -38.02
CA GLY A 5 22.22 20.28 -36.63
C GLY A 5 20.79 20.54 -36.16
N VAL A 6 20.21 19.55 -35.48
CA VAL A 6 19.31 19.77 -34.35
C VAL A 6 19.62 18.64 -33.36
N VAL A 7 20.30 19.00 -32.27
CA VAL A 7 20.35 18.20 -31.05
C VAL A 7 18.93 18.16 -30.49
N LEU A 8 18.18 17.09 -30.78
CA LEU A 8 16.98 16.73 -30.03
C LEU A 8 17.41 16.03 -28.73
N GLY A 9 18.06 16.81 -27.86
CA GLY A 9 17.93 16.60 -26.44
C GLY A 9 16.60 17.20 -25.95
N TRP A 10 16.30 16.99 -24.68
CA TRP A 10 15.51 17.88 -23.82
C TRP A 10 13.97 17.86 -23.75
N ILE A 11 13.22 16.84 -24.23
CA ILE A 11 11.78 16.77 -23.89
C ILE A 11 11.30 15.38 -23.45
N PRO A 12 11.23 15.08 -22.13
CA PRO A 12 10.17 14.24 -21.59
C PRO A 12 9.04 15.15 -21.10
N LEU A 13 8.17 15.55 -22.02
CA LEU A 13 6.80 16.00 -21.75
C LEU A 13 5.97 14.86 -22.35
N LEU A 14 5.18 14.10 -21.59
CA LEU A 14 3.89 14.51 -21.05
C LEU A 14 3.32 13.41 -20.14
N LEU A 15 2.88 13.79 -18.94
CA LEU A 15 2.44 12.97 -17.81
C LEU A 15 3.60 12.46 -16.99
N GLY A 16 3.94 13.28 -15.98
CA GLY A 16 4.73 12.83 -14.85
C GLY A 16 4.20 11.47 -14.41
N TRP A 17 5.07 10.47 -14.48
CA TRP A 17 4.83 9.19 -13.84
C TRP A 17 4.32 9.52 -12.44
N PRO A 18 3.11 9.10 -12.01
CA PRO A 18 2.87 9.09 -10.60
C PRO A 18 3.91 8.11 -10.10
N ALA A 19 4.98 8.64 -9.49
CA ALA A 19 5.67 7.91 -8.47
C ALA A 19 4.58 7.67 -7.43
N ALA A 20 3.75 6.64 -7.68
CA ALA A 20 3.03 5.97 -6.64
C ALA A 20 4.14 5.67 -5.66
N ALA A 21 4.19 6.47 -4.59
CA ALA A 21 5.22 6.37 -3.59
C ALA A 21 5.25 4.89 -3.27
N ALA A 22 6.32 4.20 -3.70
CA ALA A 22 6.48 2.80 -3.42
C ALA A 22 6.67 2.79 -1.91
N GLN A 23 5.56 2.65 -1.18
CA GLN A 23 5.57 2.54 0.27
C GLN A 23 6.62 1.47 0.55
N ALA A 24 7.61 1.80 1.37
CA ALA A 24 8.62 0.84 1.80
C ALA A 24 7.91 -0.44 2.23
N ARG A 25 7.99 -1.48 1.38
CA ARG A 25 7.40 -2.78 1.67
C ARG A 25 8.41 -3.45 2.58
N ASP A 26 8.31 -3.20 3.87
CA ASP A 26 9.15 -3.82 4.90
C ASP A 26 8.87 -5.33 5.06
N GLY A 27 8.56 -6.03 3.97
CA GLY A 27 8.02 -7.40 3.93
C GLY A 27 6.62 -7.54 4.55
N ARG A 28 6.11 -6.51 5.21
CA ARG A 28 4.82 -6.54 5.92
C ARG A 28 3.66 -6.36 4.95
N SER A 29 2.75 -7.32 4.95
CA SER A 29 1.48 -7.28 4.22
C SER A 29 0.32 -7.52 5.17
N TRP A 30 -0.86 -7.05 4.78
CA TRP A 30 -2.10 -7.43 5.44
C TRP A 30 -2.56 -8.80 4.91
N PRO A 31 -3.21 -9.63 5.75
CA PRO A 31 -3.67 -10.97 5.35
C PRO A 31 -4.89 -10.93 4.42
N VAL A 32 -5.61 -9.80 4.37
CA VAL A 32 -6.73 -9.56 3.47
C VAL A 32 -6.56 -8.24 2.74
N GLY A 33 -7.11 -8.15 1.53
CA GLY A 33 -7.15 -6.91 0.76
C GLY A 33 -8.11 -5.88 1.36
N SER A 34 -8.00 -4.62 0.96
CA SER A 34 -8.98 -3.61 1.36
C SER A 34 -10.25 -3.69 0.50
N GLU A 35 -11.38 -3.30 1.10
CA GLU A 35 -12.65 -3.22 0.38
C GLU A 35 -12.64 -2.11 -0.69
N ALA A 36 -11.86 -1.06 -0.47
CA ALA A 36 -11.75 0.12 -1.34
C ALA A 36 -10.58 0.07 -2.35
N GLY A 37 -9.88 -1.07 -2.48
CA GLY A 37 -8.77 -1.23 -3.43
C GLY A 37 -7.42 -0.60 -3.02
N GLY A 38 -7.34 0.04 -1.85
CA GLY A 38 -6.09 0.46 -1.20
C GLY A 38 -5.33 -0.66 -0.48
N GLY A 39 -4.20 -0.31 0.16
CA GLY A 39 -3.27 -1.27 0.75
C GLY A 39 -3.59 -1.79 2.15
N ARG A 40 -4.58 -1.24 2.86
CA ARG A 40 -4.93 -1.62 4.24
C ARG A 40 -6.44 -1.90 4.37
N PRO A 41 -6.86 -3.03 4.97
CA PRO A 41 -8.27 -3.32 5.24
C PRO A 41 -8.86 -2.49 6.38
N THR A 42 -10.18 -2.40 6.41
CA THR A 42 -10.94 -1.81 7.52
C THR A 42 -10.76 -2.67 8.76
N VAL A 43 -10.33 -2.07 9.89
CA VAL A 43 -10.26 -2.76 11.19
C VAL A 43 -11.60 -2.61 11.89
N LEU A 44 -12.30 -3.72 12.10
CA LEU A 44 -13.59 -3.75 12.79
C LEU A 44 -13.43 -3.76 14.30
N ARG A 45 -12.36 -4.40 14.79
CA ARG A 45 -11.98 -4.41 16.20
C ARG A 45 -10.46 -4.42 16.34
N GLY A 46 -9.95 -3.47 17.11
CA GLY A 46 -8.53 -3.39 17.48
C GLY A 46 -8.13 -4.49 18.47
N TRP A 47 -6.82 -4.73 18.58
CA TRP A 47 -6.27 -5.55 19.63
C TRP A 47 -6.32 -4.82 20.97
N GLU A 48 -6.69 -5.54 22.02
CA GLU A 48 -6.67 -5.04 23.40
C GLU A 48 -5.78 -5.96 24.27
N PRO A 49 -4.82 -5.41 25.03
CA PRO A 49 -3.99 -6.17 25.94
C PRO A 49 -4.79 -7.03 26.93
N PRO A 50 -4.33 -8.25 27.25
CA PRO A 50 -4.83 -8.99 28.40
C PRO A 50 -4.65 -8.20 29.71
N PRO A 51 -5.62 -8.23 30.65
CA PRO A 51 -5.39 -7.69 32.00
C PRO A 51 -4.34 -8.50 32.78
N THR A 52 -4.14 -9.78 32.43
CA THR A 52 -3.05 -10.64 32.92
C THR A 52 -2.58 -11.57 31.79
N PRO A 53 -1.30 -12.02 31.79
CA PRO A 53 -0.80 -12.92 30.76
C PRO A 53 -1.71 -14.12 30.56
N TRP A 54 -2.01 -14.43 29.29
CA TRP A 54 -2.85 -15.58 28.88
C TRP A 54 -4.30 -15.57 29.36
N ALA A 55 -4.81 -14.46 29.90
CA ALA A 55 -6.23 -14.35 30.21
C ALA A 55 -7.10 -14.68 28.98
N ALA A 56 -8.35 -15.07 29.20
CA ALA A 56 -9.31 -15.25 28.11
C ALA A 56 -9.65 -13.91 27.43
N GLY A 57 -10.13 -13.96 26.19
CA GLY A 57 -10.57 -12.79 25.43
C GLY A 57 -10.11 -12.80 23.98
N HIS A 58 -10.45 -11.73 23.25
CA HIS A 58 -9.95 -11.50 21.90
C HIS A 58 -8.46 -11.16 21.94
N ARG A 59 -7.66 -11.85 21.12
CA ARG A 59 -6.19 -11.77 21.13
C ARG A 59 -5.60 -11.30 19.80
N GLY A 60 -6.45 -10.84 18.88
CA GLY A 60 -6.08 -10.46 17.52
C GLY A 60 -6.66 -9.12 17.12
N VAL A 61 -6.73 -8.90 15.81
CA VAL A 61 -7.43 -7.78 15.17
C VAL A 61 -8.49 -8.38 14.27
N ASP A 62 -9.69 -7.83 14.29
CA ASP A 62 -10.74 -8.24 13.35
C ASP A 62 -10.71 -7.31 12.14
N LEU A 63 -10.61 -7.90 10.95
CA LEU A 63 -10.50 -7.19 9.68
C LEU A 63 -11.72 -7.48 8.82
N ALA A 64 -12.25 -6.44 8.16
CA ALA A 64 -13.28 -6.63 7.14
C ALA A 64 -12.69 -7.35 5.93
N ALA A 65 -13.46 -8.29 5.37
CA ALA A 65 -13.11 -9.03 4.18
C ALA A 65 -14.36 -9.23 3.30
N ARG A 66 -14.16 -9.28 1.98
CA ARG A 66 -15.24 -9.64 1.06
C ARG A 66 -15.54 -11.15 1.16
N PRO A 67 -16.80 -11.57 0.97
CA PRO A 67 -17.13 -12.98 0.76
C PRO A 67 -16.36 -13.55 -0.44
N GLY A 68 -16.03 -14.84 -0.36
CA GLY A 68 -15.32 -15.59 -1.41
C GLY A 68 -16.24 -16.07 -2.52
#